data_AF-A0A3S7R2A9-F1
#
_entry.id   AF-A0A3S7R2A9-F1
#
_cell.length_a   1.000
_cell.length_b   1.000
_cell.length_c   1.000
_cell.angle_alpha   90.00
_cell.angle_beta   90.00
_cell.angle_gamma   90.00
#
_symmetry.space_group_name_H-M   'P 1'
#
loop_
_entity.id
_entity.type
_entity.pdbx_description
1 polymer ?
#
loop_
_entity_poly.entity_id
_entity_poly.type
_entity_poly.pdbx_seq_one_letter_code
_entity_poly.pdbx_strand_id
1 'polypeptide(L)' 'GSGDGRWEEETDPGVRGIDQLLANASQLGKGLGTKLVRALVELLFNDPEVTKIQTDPSPSNLRAIR' A
#
# COMPACT_ATOMS: atom_id res chain seq x y z
N GLY A 1 1.44 1.02 -16.87
CA GLY A 1 0.35 0.62 -15.96
C GLY A 1 0.23 -0.89 -15.96
N SER A 2 -0.20 -1.47 -14.85
CA SER A 2 -0.32 -2.90 -14.55
C SER A 2 -1.18 -3.69 -15.55
N GLY A 3 -0.59 -4.10 -16.67
CA GLY A 3 -1.22 -5.02 -17.62
C GLY A 3 -1.17 -6.44 -17.08
N ASP A 4 -2.20 -6.85 -16.34
CA ASP A 4 -2.54 -8.25 -15.96
C ASP A 4 -3.92 -8.30 -15.26
N GLY A 5 -4.90 -7.50 -15.71
CA GLY A 5 -6.24 -7.44 -15.11
C GLY A 5 -6.33 -6.68 -13.77
N ARG A 6 -5.29 -5.94 -13.40
CA ARG A 6 -5.25 -5.10 -12.20
C ARG A 6 -5.26 -3.63 -12.58
N TRP A 7 -6.17 -2.86 -11.99
CA TRP A 7 -6.28 -1.42 -12.19
C TRP A 7 -6.47 -1.02 -13.68
N GLU A 8 -7.32 -1.75 -14.40
CA GLU A 8 -7.54 -1.56 -15.85
C GLU A 8 -8.04 -0.16 -16.22
N GLU A 9 -8.75 0.49 -15.31
CA GLU A 9 -9.26 1.85 -15.47
C GLU A 9 -8.25 2.92 -15.03
N GLU A 10 -7.10 2.53 -14.45
CA GLU A 10 -6.07 3.48 -14.03
C GLU A 10 -5.27 3.97 -15.23
N THR A 11 -5.25 5.29 -15.40
CA THR A 11 -4.63 5.96 -16.56
C THR A 11 -3.48 6.87 -16.15
N ASP A 12 -3.38 7.22 -14.87
CA ASP A 12 -2.30 8.03 -14.36
C ASP A 12 -1.04 7.16 -14.12
N PRO A 13 0.06 7.39 -14.87
CA PRO A 13 1.28 6.60 -14.74
C PRO A 13 2.02 6.87 -13.42
N GLY A 14 1.65 7.93 -12.68
CA GLY A 14 2.20 8.26 -11.37
C GLY A 14 1.62 7.44 -10.21
N VAL A 15 0.57 6.65 -10.46
CA VAL A 15 -0.05 5.85 -9.41
C VAL A 15 0.83 4.68 -9.00
N ARG A 16 0.93 4.44 -7.69
CA ARG A 16 1.68 3.32 -7.10
C ARG A 16 0.77 2.49 -6.20
N GLY A 17 0.81 1.16 -6.37
CA GLY A 17 0.14 0.21 -5.48
C GLY A 17 1.06 -0.23 -4.34
N ILE A 18 0.52 -0.49 -3.15
CA ILE A 18 1.27 -1.07 -2.02
C ILE A 18 0.60 -2.30 -1.44
N ASP A 19 1.43 -3.28 -1.11
CA ASP A 19 1.14 -4.48 -0.33
C ASP A 19 2.23 -4.69 0.72
N GLN A 20 1.84 -5.09 1.94
CA GLN A 20 2.79 -5.36 3.01
C GLN A 20 2.31 -6.43 3.98
N LEU A 21 3.27 -7.04 4.67
CA LEU A 21 3.03 -7.96 5.79
C LEU A 21 4.04 -7.72 6.91
N LEU A 22 3.65 -8.07 8.14
CA LEU A 22 4.58 -8.18 9.26
C LEU A 22 4.91 -9.66 9.45
N ALA A 23 6.19 -10.01 9.38
CA ALA A 23 6.64 -11.40 9.41
C ALA A 23 6.34 -12.12 10.73
N ASN A 24 6.49 -11.43 11.87
CA ASN A 24 6.34 -12.04 13.18
C ASN A 24 4.94 -11.79 13.76
N ALA A 25 4.22 -12.87 14.08
CA ALA A 25 2.90 -12.78 14.72
C ALA A 25 2.95 -11.99 16.05
N SER A 26 4.05 -12.12 16.80
CA SER A 26 4.26 -11.41 18.08
C SER A 26 4.37 -9.89 17.93
N GLN A 27 4.51 -9.37 16.70
CA GLN A 27 4.62 -7.94 16.40
C GLN A 27 3.29 -7.33 15.90
N LEU A 28 2.27 -8.15 15.64
CA LEU A 28 0.95 -7.69 15.22
C LEU A 28 0.25 -6.89 16.33
N GLY A 29 -0.57 -5.91 15.94
CA GLY A 29 -1.35 -5.09 16.88
C GLY A 29 -0.54 -4.09 17.71
N LYS A 30 0.77 -3.95 17.46
CA LYS A 30 1.68 -3.05 18.20
C LYS A 30 2.02 -1.76 17.47
N GLY A 31 1.22 -1.38 16.46
CA GLY A 31 1.43 -0.18 15.64
C GLY A 31 2.58 -0.24 14.63
N LEU A 32 3.30 -1.37 14.53
CA LEU A 32 4.38 -1.54 13.54
C LEU A 32 3.87 -1.49 12.10
N GLY A 33 2.66 -2.00 11.83
CA GLY A 33 2.06 -1.93 10.50
C GLY A 33 1.85 -0.48 10.05
N THR A 34 1.30 0.35 10.94
CA THR A 34 1.12 1.79 10.67
C THR A 34 2.47 2.48 10.42
N LYS A 35 3.51 2.16 11.20
CA LYS A 35 4.86 2.72 10.99
C LYS A 35 5.43 2.30 9.64
N LEU A 36 5.29 1.04 9.25
CA LEU A 36 5.73 0.52 7.97
C LEU A 36 5.02 1.23 6.82
N VAL A 37 3.68 1.32 6.86
CA VAL A 37 2.90 2.00 5.81
C VAL A 37 3.30 3.47 5.69
N ARG A 38 3.49 4.19 6.80
CA ARG A 38 3.96 5.58 6.76
C ARG A 38 5.32 5.73 6.11
N ALA A 39 6.28 4.88 6.46
CA ALA A 39 7.62 4.91 5.86
C ALA A 39 7.57 4.61 4.36
N LEU A 40 6.71 3.67 3.93
CA LEU A 40 6.54 3.35 2.52
C LEU A 40 5.88 4.50 1.75
N VAL A 41 4.88 5.15 2.35
CA VAL A 41 4.22 6.34 1.77
C VAL A 41 5.20 7.49 1.60
N GLU A 42 6.01 7.77 2.63
CA GLU A 42 7.05 8.80 2.59
C GLU A 42 8.11 8.48 1.52
N LEU A 43 8.55 7.22 1.45
CA LEU A 43 9.49 6.77 0.43
C LEU A 43 8.94 6.98 -0.99
N LEU A 44 7.69 6.60 -1.24
CA LEU A 44 7.09 6.70 -2.57
C LEU A 44 6.85 8.16 -2.97
N PHE A 45 6.40 9.02 -2.06
CA PHE A 45 6.20 10.45 -2.38
C PHE A 45 7.50 11.27 -2.46
N ASN A 46 8.67 10.70 -2.15
CA ASN A 46 9.95 11.33 -2.49
C ASN A 46 10.23 11.29 -4.00
N ASP A 47 9.57 10.41 -4.76
CA ASP A 47 9.58 10.44 -6.21
C ASP A 47 8.52 11.45 -6.71
N PRO A 48 8.91 12.57 -7.36
CA PRO A 48 7.98 13.58 -7.83
C PRO A 48 7.04 13.08 -8.94
N GLU A 49 7.33 11.94 -9.56
CA GLU A 49 6.43 11.31 -10.52
C GLU A 49 5.26 10.60 -9.83
N VAL A 50 5.32 10.37 -8.51
CA VAL A 50 4.25 9.70 -7.77
C VAL A 50 3.14 10.67 -7.40
N THR A 51 1.96 10.42 -7.96
CA THR A 51 0.77 11.29 -7.81
C THR A 51 -0.22 10.77 -6.77
N LYS A 52 -0.29 9.45 -6.59
CA LYS A 52 -1.23 8.76 -5.70
C LYS A 52 -0.68 7.40 -5.29
N ILE A 53 -0.96 7.02 -4.05
CA ILE A 53 -0.70 5.67 -3.54
C ILE A 53 -2.05 5.00 -3.28
N GLN A 54 -2.21 3.77 -3.76
CA GLN A 54 -3.43 2.98 -3.58
C GLN A 54 -3.13 1.58 -3.04
N THR A 55 -4.14 0.96 -2.43
CA THR A 55 -4.06 -0.39 -1.86
C THR A 55 -5.44 -1.04 -1.92
N ASP A 56 -5.48 -2.36 -2.05
CA ASP A 56 -6.69 -3.19 -2.24
C ASP A 56 -6.76 -4.33 -1.20
N PRO A 57 -6.81 -4.03 0.11
CA PRO A 57 -6.99 -5.07 1.10
C PRO A 57 -8.30 -5.82 0.85
N SER A 58 -8.31 -7.13 1.12
CA SER A 58 -9.54 -7.91 1.13
C SER A 58 -10.61 -7.24 2.03
N PRO A 59 -11.89 -7.18 1.62
CA PRO A 59 -12.95 -6.56 2.41
C PRO A 59 -13.10 -7.16 3.83
N SER A 60 -12.69 -8.41 4.02
CA SER A 60 -12.72 -9.09 5.33
C SER A 60 -11.50 -8.80 6.20
N ASN A 61 -10.44 -8.17 5.66
CA ASN A 61 -9.21 -7.88 6.39
C ASN A 61 -9.29 -6.51 7.10
N LEU A 62 -10.23 -6.40 8.04
CA LEU A 62 -10.50 -5.17 8.79
C LEU A 62 -9.27 -4.61 9.52
N ARG A 63 -8.33 -5.49 9.91
CA ARG A 63 -7.08 -5.09 10.56
C ARG A 63 -6.13 -4.36 9.61
N ALA A 64 -6.13 -4.70 8.32
CA ALA A 64 -5.34 -4.00 7.32
C ALA A 64 -5.99 -2.68 6.87
N ILE A 65 -7.32 -2.59 6.95
CA ILE A 65 -8.10 -1.39 6.57
C ILE A 65 -7.97 -0.25 7.61
N ARG A 66 -7.78 -0.59 8.89
CA ARG A 66 -7.87 0.36 10.02
C ARG A 66 -6.63 1.22 10.25
#